data_AF-A0A101U5G2-F1
#
_entry.id   AF-A0A101U5G2-F1
#
_cell.length_a   1.000
_cell.length_b   1.000
_cell.length_c   1.000
_cell.angle_alpha   90.00
_cell.angle_beta   90.00
_cell.angle_gamma   90.00
#
_symmetry.space_group_name_H-M   'P 1'
#
loop_
_entity.id
_entity.type
_entity.pdbx_description
1 polymer ?
#
loop_
_entity_poly.entity_id
_entity_poly.type
_entity_poly.pdbx_seq_one_letter_code
_entity_poly.pdbx_strand_id
1 'polypeptide(L)'
;MSTERDADQQQAVLAQLAEQLRNAAEVLEWARNNAHWRQLPTLTWEWLRDATATARGLAAGLDEAGPAFASPTRPSRGHGTRPAGTGRAAPTPPPPPAQQPTRRH
;
A
#
# COMPACT_ATOMS: atom_id res chain seq x y z
N MET A 1 8.97 3.99 -25.70
CA MET A 1 9.94 2.92 -25.35
C MET A 1 10.76 3.23 -24.10
N SER A 2 11.08 4.47 -23.75
CA SER A 2 11.90 4.77 -22.55
C SER A 2 11.21 4.48 -21.21
N THR A 3 9.89 4.58 -21.13
CA THR A 3 9.11 4.37 -19.89
C THR A 3 8.97 2.91 -19.49
N GLU A 4 8.95 1.99 -20.45
CA GLU A 4 8.88 0.54 -20.18
C GLU A 4 10.20 0.02 -19.61
N ARG A 5 11.34 0.55 -20.10
CA ARG A 5 12.67 0.26 -19.53
C ARG A 5 12.84 0.82 -18.11
N ASP A 6 12.27 1.99 -17.84
CA ASP A 6 12.33 2.62 -16.51
C ASP A 6 11.54 1.80 -15.47
N ALA A 7 10.34 1.34 -15.85
CA ALA A 7 9.50 0.47 -15.01
C ALA A 7 10.16 -0.89 -14.72
N ASP A 8 10.78 -1.51 -15.73
CA ASP A 8 11.56 -2.76 -15.56
C ASP A 8 12.75 -2.57 -14.62
N GLN A 9 13.47 -1.45 -14.74
CA GLN A 9 14.60 -1.13 -13.88
C GLN A 9 14.17 -0.82 -12.44
N GLN A 10 13.05 -0.13 -12.23
CA GLN A 10 12.48 0.10 -10.90
C GLN A 10 12.06 -1.22 -10.24
N GLN A 11 11.43 -2.13 -10.99
CA GLN A 11 11.07 -3.46 -10.49
C GLN A 11 12.32 -4.26 -10.10
N ALA A 12 13.37 -4.22 -10.92
CA ALA A 12 14.63 -4.92 -10.63
C ALA A 12 15.28 -4.40 -9.33
N VAL A 13 15.26 -3.09 -9.08
CA VAL A 13 15.78 -2.50 -7.83
C VAL A 13 14.99 -2.95 -6.62
N LEU A 14 13.65 -2.98 -6.71
CA LEU A 14 12.79 -3.44 -5.61
C LEU A 14 13.00 -4.93 -5.32
N ALA A 15 13.12 -5.76 -6.37
CA ALA A 15 13.41 -7.18 -6.22
C ALA A 15 14.80 -7.40 -5.57
N GLN A 16 15.81 -6.64 -5.97
CA GLN A 16 17.13 -6.72 -5.37
C GLN A 16 17.11 -6.29 -3.89
N LEU A 17 16.35 -5.25 -3.55
CA LEU A 17 16.21 -4.81 -2.15
C LEU A 17 15.48 -5.85 -1.30
N ALA A 18 14.41 -6.45 -1.83
CA ALA A 18 13.70 -7.54 -1.16
C ALA A 18 14.63 -8.72 -0.88
N GLU A 19 15.50 -9.04 -1.84
CA GLU A 19 16.50 -10.09 -1.69
C GLU A 19 17.55 -9.78 -0.63
N GLN A 20 18.04 -8.54 -0.58
CA GLN A 20 18.97 -8.10 0.47
C GLN A 20 18.33 -8.21 1.87
N LEU A 21 17.04 -7.89 1.99
CA LEU A 21 16.31 -8.03 3.25
C LEU A 21 16.10 -9.49 3.66
N ARG A 22 15.85 -10.40 2.69
CA ARG A 22 15.82 -11.84 2.95
C ARG A 22 17.16 -12.36 3.45
N ASN A 23 18.25 -12.01 2.77
CA ASN A 23 19.61 -12.37 3.19
C ASN A 23 19.93 -11.83 4.60
N ALA A 24 19.55 -10.60 4.91
CA ALA A 24 19.71 -10.02 6.24
C ALA A 24 18.90 -10.80 7.30
N ALA A 25 17.66 -11.19 6.97
CA ALA A 25 16.83 -12.00 7.85
C ALA A 25 17.45 -13.37 8.17
N GLU A 26 18.10 -14.00 7.19
CA GLU A 26 18.82 -15.27 7.38
C GLU A 26 20.02 -15.11 8.32
N VAL A 27 20.80 -14.03 8.18
CA VAL A 27 21.92 -13.74 9.10
C VAL A 27 21.42 -13.51 10.52
N LEU A 28 20.32 -12.76 10.68
CA LEU A 28 19.69 -12.53 11.98
C LEU A 28 19.15 -13.82 12.61
N GLU A 29 18.55 -14.69 11.80
CA GLU A 29 18.05 -15.99 12.25
C GLU A 29 19.20 -16.92 12.66
N TRP A 30 20.29 -16.96 11.88
CA TRP A 30 21.50 -17.66 12.26
C TRP A 30 22.04 -17.12 13.59
N ALA A 31 22.13 -15.80 13.76
CA ALA A 31 22.62 -15.17 14.98
C ALA A 31 21.74 -15.54 16.18
N ARG A 32 20.41 -15.59 16.01
CA ARG A 32 19.46 -16.04 17.04
C ARG A 32 19.67 -17.50 17.43
N ASN A 33 19.85 -18.38 16.45
CA ASN A 33 20.12 -19.78 16.70
C ASN A 33 21.46 -19.97 17.40
N ASN A 34 22.50 -19.23 16.98
CA ASN A 34 23.81 -19.23 17.64
C ASN A 34 23.74 -18.65 19.06
N ALA A 35 22.92 -17.62 19.26
CA ALA A 35 22.70 -16.96 20.54
C ALA A 35 22.05 -17.89 21.58
N HIS A 36 21.15 -18.76 21.14
CA HIS A 36 20.55 -19.79 21.99
C HIS A 36 21.64 -20.70 22.59
N TRP A 37 22.60 -21.15 21.77
CA TRP A 37 23.73 -21.96 22.23
C TRP A 37 24.69 -21.20 23.15
N ARG A 38 24.83 -19.88 22.94
CA ARG A 38 25.66 -18.99 23.78
C ARG A 38 24.95 -18.48 25.02
N GLN A 39 23.72 -18.92 25.30
CA GLN A 39 22.93 -18.50 26.48
C GLN A 39 22.83 -16.96 26.60
N LEU A 40 22.68 -16.26 25.46
CA LEU A 40 22.50 -14.81 25.45
C LEU A 40 21.22 -14.42 26.22
N PRO A 41 21.17 -13.21 26.83
CA PRO A 41 20.00 -12.76 27.58
C PRO A 41 18.72 -12.81 26.73
N THR A 42 17.60 -13.15 27.37
CA THR A 42 16.29 -13.26 26.71
C THR A 42 15.94 -12.01 25.89
N LEU A 43 16.25 -10.82 26.41
CA LEU A 43 16.02 -9.55 25.71
C LEU A 43 16.75 -9.48 24.36
N THR A 44 17.97 -10.00 24.27
CA THR A 44 18.75 -10.05 23.03
C THR A 44 18.13 -11.04 22.03
N TRP A 45 17.62 -12.17 22.52
CA TRP A 45 16.94 -13.15 21.68
C TRP A 45 15.63 -12.61 21.09
N GLU A 46 14.85 -11.89 21.90
CA GLU A 46 13.61 -11.22 21.47
C GLU A 46 13.90 -10.14 20.42
N TRP A 47 14.91 -9.30 20.66
CA TRP A 47 15.32 -8.31 19.67
C TRP A 47 15.72 -8.94 18.33
N LEU A 48 16.48 -10.04 18.35
CA LEU A 48 16.84 -10.77 17.12
C LEU A 48 15.61 -11.33 16.41
N ARG A 49 14.65 -11.86 17.16
CA ARG A 49 13.38 -12.37 16.60
C ARG A 49 12.59 -11.27 15.90
N ASP A 50 12.44 -10.11 16.55
CA ASP A 50 11.69 -8.99 16.00
C ASP A 50 12.39 -8.39 14.76
N ALA A 51 13.73 -8.32 14.80
CA ALA A 51 14.52 -7.88 13.66
C ALA A 51 14.36 -8.82 12.45
N THR A 52 14.42 -10.15 12.66
CA THR A 52 14.17 -11.14 11.59
C THR A 52 12.75 -10.98 11.02
N ALA A 53 11.73 -10.83 11.89
CA ALA A 53 10.35 -10.67 11.46
C ALA A 53 10.15 -9.38 10.64
N THR A 54 10.76 -8.29 11.07
CA THR A 54 10.71 -6.99 10.37
C THR A 54 11.36 -7.08 8.99
N ALA A 55 12.55 -7.68 8.89
CA ALA A 55 13.24 -7.84 7.61
C ALA A 55 12.43 -8.69 6.61
N ARG A 56 11.83 -9.81 7.07
CA ARG A 56 10.94 -10.64 6.24
C ARG A 56 9.68 -9.87 5.81
N GLY A 57 9.07 -9.12 6.72
CA GLY A 57 7.89 -8.30 6.42
C GLY A 57 8.17 -7.22 5.38
N LEU A 58 9.31 -6.54 5.47
CA LEU A 58 9.74 -5.56 4.47
C LEU A 58 10.01 -6.21 3.11
N ALA A 59 10.69 -7.35 3.07
CA ALA A 59 10.93 -8.07 1.83
C ALA A 59 9.62 -8.46 1.14
N ALA A 60 8.67 -9.02 1.88
CA ALA A 60 7.34 -9.37 1.36
C ALA A 60 6.59 -8.13 0.85
N GLY A 61 6.62 -7.02 1.60
CA GLY A 61 5.98 -5.77 1.16
C GLY A 61 6.57 -5.22 -0.14
N LEU A 62 7.87 -5.40 -0.38
CA LEU A 62 8.51 -4.99 -1.63
C LEU A 62 8.13 -5.88 -2.81
N ASP A 63 8.02 -7.20 -2.60
CA ASP A 63 7.53 -8.12 -3.65
C ASP A 63 6.08 -7.81 -4.03
N GLU A 64 5.21 -7.56 -3.05
CA GLU A 64 3.82 -7.18 -3.30
C GLU A 64 3.70 -5.82 -4.00
N ALA A 65 4.62 -4.90 -3.74
CA ALA A 65 4.62 -3.57 -4.36
C ALA A 65 5.21 -3.57 -5.79
N GLY A 66 6.10 -4.51 -6.11
CA GLY A 66 6.80 -4.61 -7.41
C GLY A 66 5.90 -4.45 -8.64
N PRO A 67 4.76 -5.17 -8.74
CA PRO A 67 3.83 -5.06 -9.87
C PRO A 67 3.23 -3.66 -10.08
N ALA A 68 3.10 -2.86 -9.01
CA ALA A 68 2.56 -1.50 -9.09
C ALA A 68 3.54 -0.53 -9.77
N PHE A 69 4.85 -0.82 -9.74
CA PHE A 69 5.89 -0.04 -10.41
C PHE A 69 6.16 -0.52 -11.84
N ALA A 70 5.91 -1.81 -12.12
CA ALA A 70 6.08 -2.38 -13.45
C ALA A 70 4.89 -2.15 -14.40
N SER A 71 3.71 -1.84 -13.85
CA SER A 71 2.55 -1.49 -14.66
C SER A 71 2.59 0.00 -14.97
N PRO A 72 2.84 0.43 -16.23
CA PRO A 72 2.41 1.76 -16.61
C PRO A 72 0.90 1.76 -16.38
N THR A 73 0.43 2.58 -15.43
CA THR A 73 -0.99 2.85 -15.30
C THR A 73 -1.40 3.48 -16.62
N ARG A 74 -1.84 2.66 -17.58
CA ARG A 74 -2.61 3.14 -18.71
C ARG A 74 -3.81 3.78 -18.02
N PRO A 75 -4.00 5.11 -18.10
CA PRO A 75 -5.25 5.65 -17.63
C PRO A 75 -6.30 4.89 -18.43
N SER A 76 -7.11 4.11 -17.74
CA SER A 76 -8.38 3.66 -18.26
C SER A 76 -9.13 4.94 -18.55
N ARG A 77 -8.92 5.47 -19.75
CA ARG A 77 -9.80 6.43 -20.38
C ARG A 77 -11.07 5.63 -20.64
N GLY A 78 -11.79 5.36 -19.55
CA GLY A 78 -13.21 5.13 -19.62
C GLY A 78 -13.72 6.35 -20.35
N HIS A 79 -13.98 6.18 -21.64
CA HIS A 79 -15.08 6.90 -22.24
C HIS A 79 -16.26 6.47 -21.38
N GLY A 80 -16.55 7.28 -20.36
CA GLY A 80 -17.84 7.28 -19.74
C GLY A 80 -18.80 7.36 -20.90
N THR A 81 -19.55 6.28 -21.08
CA THR A 81 -20.69 6.25 -21.97
C THR A 81 -21.54 7.42 -21.52
N ARG A 82 -21.45 8.53 -22.27
CA ARG A 82 -22.32 9.68 -22.14
C ARG A 82 -23.74 9.13 -22.11
N PRO A 83 -24.49 9.21 -20.99
CA PRO A 83 -25.89 8.86 -21.06
C PRO A 83 -26.52 9.87 -22.01
N ALA A 84 -26.92 9.38 -23.18
CA ALA A 84 -27.71 10.13 -24.12
C ALA A 84 -28.96 10.58 -23.38
N GLY A 85 -29.12 11.88 -23.22
CA GLY A 85 -30.32 12.44 -22.63
C GLY A 85 -31.50 12.09 -23.50
N THR A 86 -32.47 11.36 -22.95
CA THR A 86 -33.90 11.55 -23.23
C THR A 86 -34.71 10.81 -22.16
N GLY A 87 -35.45 11.53 -21.31
CA GLY A 87 -36.54 10.91 -20.53
C GLY A 87 -36.77 11.41 -19.11
N ARG A 88 -37.38 12.60 -18.99
CA ARG A 88 -38.58 12.86 -18.16
C ARG A 88 -38.49 12.85 -16.62
N ALA A 89 -38.94 14.00 -16.11
CA ALA A 89 -39.48 14.36 -14.78
C ALA A 89 -38.48 14.79 -13.69
N ALA A 90 -38.49 16.11 -13.45
CA ALA A 90 -37.84 16.77 -12.33
C ALA A 90 -38.47 16.34 -10.98
N PRO A 91 -37.68 16.09 -9.93
CA PRO A 91 -38.21 16.04 -8.57
C PRO A 91 -38.48 17.47 -8.10
N THR A 92 -39.75 17.77 -7.81
CA THR A 92 -40.18 19.00 -7.14
C THR A 92 -39.49 19.11 -5.77
N PRO A 93 -38.93 20.27 -5.40
CA PRO A 93 -38.38 20.46 -4.06
C PRO A 93 -39.52 20.48 -3.01
N PRO A 94 -39.27 19.99 -1.78
CA PRO A 94 -40.25 20.08 -0.69
C PRO A 94 -40.54 21.54 -0.32
N PRO A 95 -41.74 21.86 0.18
CA PRO A 95 -42.09 23.21 0.59
C PRO A 95 -41.25 23.67 1.80
N PRO A 96 -40.90 24.96 1.88
CA PRO A 96 -40.16 25.50 3.03
C PRO A 96 -41.04 25.51 4.30
N PRO A 97 -40.44 25.38 5.50
CA PRO A 97 -41.18 25.51 6.75
C PRO A 97 -41.73 26.93 6.91
N ALA A 98 -42.97 27.03 7.40
CA ALA A 98 -43.63 28.29 7.70
C ALA A 98 -42.86 29.06 8.77
N GLN A 99 -42.27 30.20 8.39
CA GLN A 99 -41.62 31.14 9.30
C GLN A 99 -42.71 31.78 10.17
N GLN A 100 -42.68 31.49 11.48
CA GLN A 100 -43.53 32.13 12.48
C GLN A 100 -43.23 33.64 12.53
N PRO A 101 -44.25 34.50 12.71
CA PRO A 101 -44.03 35.94 12.78
C PRO A 101 -43.30 36.31 14.08
N THR A 102 -42.04 36.70 13.94
CA THR A 102 -41.25 37.28 15.03
C THR A 102 -41.88 38.62 15.43
N ARG A 103 -42.47 38.63 16.63
CA ARG A 103 -43.05 39.79 17.31
C ARG A 103 -41.93 40.79 17.61
N ARG A 104 -42.09 42.03 17.14
CA ARG A 104 -41.18 43.16 17.37
C ARG A 104 -41.08 43.51 18.86
N HIS A 105 -39.87 43.86 19.30
CA HIS A 105 -39.59 44.69 20.48
C HIS A 105 -38.99 46.01 19.99
#